data_AF-A0AAE9DIT5-F1
#
_entry.id   AF-A0AAE9DIT5-F1
#
_cell.length_a   1.000
_cell.length_b   1.000
_cell.length_c   1.000
_cell.angle_alpha   90.00
_cell.angle_beta   90.00
_cell.angle_gamma   90.00
#
_symmetry.space_group_name_H-M   'P 1'
#
loop_
_entity.id
_entity.type
_entity.pdbx_description
1 polymer ?
#
loop_
_entity_poly.entity_id
_entity_poly.type
_entity_poly.pdbx_seq_one_letter_code
_entity_poly.pdbx_strand_id
1 'polypeptide(L)'
;MSLSELSVLSAETAISFHEMDLELLKESQKTANQEDVRMSVGEEAKTEAIQETVVFVAVDDQNLKNGPTQDTFVFEKLLFCVKQVIEYGFRHVYLSVQSTTPAEWQLLVQLRIKTGCESHILNVVDKDVYKFDGFSYPLNVEVQTNDVKFLKFEMRVLNMMYLDLPTFQEGDEVIEFDDGSRIRVHANILALLSDFMSKAEKEYASRSDCPAIRATSSEKEAFLELLYQAYPTRRVIYASFRRLTAGAVGYKCDNLIYHLSKHLIEYNYRPMTFLQRFQAAIENRLEPAIRELAFQAALNGTWNRMIQSGFEPENFCGRQVYTQIVCPAILKARTAKPDATTLQAPTQKLNFIELEAGDTTKSAILFRGTSFYINSGLLAAHGKEMLCIGQNGEYIARYTPEFHRECARGDLIPGEVLIQLLAYMHPMGDVPHPDMIRACIVFAHDHGWNVIKENLELEFEPPITPDEYMSQLVFGDKFDLKNLLRVNIQRAESSCRELAEVLEKHGKLKILKDRTREGIMDRMCSGWGLNPMVNRLSTRFPTTFHHRTVNLQRGKAVVVGEGRAIDTLNSLASEHAFGEINELIVLD
;
A
#
# COMPACT_ATOMS: atom_id res chain seq x y z
N MET A 1 -32.87 8.81 34.19
CA MET A 1 -33.70 8.71 32.98
C MET A 1 -34.97 7.98 33.35
N SER A 2 -36.12 8.62 33.12
CA SER A 2 -37.42 8.01 33.40
C SER A 2 -37.83 7.10 32.23
N LEU A 3 -38.62 6.05 32.48
CA LEU A 3 -39.11 5.14 31.44
C LEU A 3 -39.87 5.84 30.29
N SER A 4 -40.36 7.07 30.52
CA SER A 4 -41.01 7.90 29.50
C SER A 4 -40.06 8.64 28.56
N GLU A 5 -38.77 8.78 28.89
CA GLU A 5 -37.78 9.40 27.99
C GLU A 5 -37.27 8.41 26.92
N LEU A 6 -37.39 7.10 27.18
CA LEU A 6 -37.08 6.04 26.20
C LEU A 6 -38.15 5.91 25.11
N SER A 7 -39.38 6.39 25.32
CA SER A 7 -40.50 6.19 24.40
C SER A 7 -40.62 7.25 23.29
N VAL A 8 -39.69 8.19 23.20
CA VAL A 8 -39.70 9.28 22.20
C VAL A 8 -38.60 9.13 21.14
N LEU A 9 -37.75 8.11 21.25
CA LEU A 9 -37.00 7.62 20.08
C LEU A 9 -38.03 6.97 19.16
N SER A 10 -38.38 7.68 18.09
CA SER A 10 -39.41 7.26 17.14
C SER A 10 -39.16 5.81 16.70
N ALA A 11 -40.23 5.03 16.59
CA ALA A 11 -40.18 3.69 16.01
C ALA A 11 -39.63 3.67 14.57
N GLU A 12 -39.47 4.84 13.93
CA GLU A 12 -38.83 5.02 12.62
C GLU A 12 -37.29 5.15 12.70
N THR A 13 -36.72 5.57 13.84
CA THR A 13 -35.26 5.68 14.05
C THR A 13 -34.64 4.44 14.71
N ALA A 14 -35.47 3.49 15.15
CA ALA A 14 -35.04 2.25 15.80
C ALA A 14 -35.15 1.02 14.89
N ILE A 15 -35.03 1.20 13.57
CA ILE A 15 -34.81 0.06 12.67
C ILE A 15 -33.36 -0.36 12.90
N SER A 16 -33.16 -1.54 13.50
CA SER A 16 -31.82 -2.13 13.60
C SER A 16 -31.23 -2.27 12.19
N PHE A 17 -29.93 -2.05 11.99
CA PHE A 17 -29.28 -2.38 10.71
C PHE A 17 -29.55 -3.84 10.29
N HIS A 18 -29.84 -4.72 11.26
CA HIS A 18 -30.30 -6.09 11.02
C HIS A 18 -31.71 -6.17 10.39
N GLU A 19 -32.61 -5.24 10.69
CA GLU A 19 -33.95 -5.14 10.11
C GLU A 19 -33.93 -4.60 8.67
N MET A 20 -33.05 -3.63 8.36
CA MET A 20 -32.79 -3.23 6.97
C MET A 20 -32.14 -4.35 6.14
N ASP A 21 -31.18 -5.08 6.73
CA ASP A 21 -30.64 -6.32 6.14
C ASP A 21 -31.77 -7.32 5.89
N LEU A 22 -32.70 -7.49 6.85
CA LEU A 22 -33.87 -8.37 6.74
C LEU A 22 -34.85 -7.92 5.66
N GLU A 23 -35.03 -6.61 5.42
CA GLU A 23 -35.90 -6.11 4.35
C GLU A 23 -35.28 -6.31 2.96
N LEU A 24 -34.00 -6.00 2.78
CA LEU A 24 -33.25 -6.32 1.57
C LEU A 24 -33.24 -7.84 1.29
N LEU A 25 -33.07 -8.66 2.34
CA LEU A 25 -33.16 -10.12 2.29
C LEU A 25 -34.54 -10.61 1.85
N LYS A 26 -35.62 -10.01 2.37
CA LYS A 26 -37.01 -10.34 1.98
C LYS A 26 -37.31 -9.92 0.54
N GLU A 27 -36.73 -8.83 0.07
CA GLU A 27 -36.87 -8.37 -1.31
C GLU A 27 -36.13 -9.30 -2.28
N SER A 28 -34.86 -9.65 -2.02
CA SER A 28 -34.11 -10.61 -2.84
C SER A 28 -34.76 -11.99 -2.91
N GLN A 29 -35.36 -12.47 -1.80
CA GLN A 29 -36.14 -13.71 -1.79
C GLN A 29 -37.43 -13.64 -2.62
N LYS A 30 -38.10 -12.48 -2.69
CA LYS A 30 -39.29 -12.30 -3.54
C LYS A 30 -38.94 -12.35 -5.02
N THR A 31 -37.81 -11.78 -5.42
CA THR A 31 -37.35 -11.79 -6.81
C THR A 31 -36.95 -13.19 -7.26
N ALA A 32 -36.17 -13.92 -6.44
CA ALA A 32 -35.76 -15.29 -6.74
C ALA A 32 -36.96 -16.25 -6.87
N ASN A 33 -37.93 -16.15 -5.95
CA ASN A 33 -39.14 -16.98 -6.01
C ASN A 33 -40.05 -16.65 -7.20
N GLN A 34 -40.04 -15.42 -7.73
CA GLN A 34 -40.83 -15.07 -8.91
C GLN A 34 -40.21 -15.59 -10.22
N GLU A 35 -38.89 -15.72 -10.30
CA GLU A 35 -38.19 -16.31 -11.44
C GLU A 35 -38.35 -17.85 -11.48
N ASP A 36 -38.28 -18.50 -10.32
CA ASP A 36 -38.51 -19.95 -10.21
C ASP A 36 -39.95 -20.36 -10.58
N VAL A 37 -40.96 -19.53 -10.26
CA VAL A 37 -42.37 -19.77 -10.61
C VAL A 37 -42.66 -19.54 -12.09
N ARG A 38 -41.90 -18.68 -12.78
CA ARG A 38 -42.01 -18.51 -14.25
C ARG A 38 -41.39 -19.67 -15.02
N MET A 39 -40.40 -20.35 -14.43
CA MET A 39 -39.68 -21.48 -15.04
C MET A 39 -40.31 -22.85 -14.74
N SER A 40 -41.33 -22.92 -13.86
CA SER A 40 -41.94 -24.18 -13.40
C SER A 40 -43.22 -24.57 -14.16
N VAL A 41 -43.22 -24.48 -15.49
CA VAL A 41 -44.25 -25.12 -16.34
C VAL A 41 -43.54 -26.02 -17.36
N GLY A 42 -43.20 -27.23 -16.93
CA GLY A 42 -42.57 -28.27 -17.75
C GLY A 42 -41.56 -29.09 -16.95
N GLU A 43 -41.98 -30.22 -16.39
CA GLU A 43 -41.12 -31.15 -15.64
C GLU A 43 -40.13 -31.88 -16.55
N GLU A 44 -38.85 -31.89 -16.17
CA GLU A 44 -37.97 -33.07 -16.22
C GLU A 44 -36.81 -32.87 -15.22
N ALA A 45 -36.31 -33.98 -14.67
CA ALA A 45 -35.48 -34.09 -13.47
C ALA A 45 -34.41 -32.98 -13.29
N LYS A 46 -34.62 -32.08 -12.32
CA LYS A 46 -33.59 -31.15 -11.85
C LYS A 46 -32.56 -31.95 -11.04
N THR A 47 -31.34 -32.10 -11.59
CA THR A 47 -30.12 -32.09 -10.78
C THR A 47 -30.31 -31.00 -9.72
N GLU A 48 -30.19 -31.30 -8.42
CA GLU A 48 -30.29 -30.27 -7.37
C GLU A 48 -29.35 -29.14 -7.74
N ALA A 49 -29.90 -28.05 -8.28
CA ALA A 49 -29.12 -26.90 -8.67
C ALA A 49 -28.54 -26.37 -7.38
N ILE A 50 -27.22 -26.44 -7.25
CA ILE A 50 -26.51 -25.89 -6.10
C ILE A 50 -26.84 -24.40 -6.06
N GLN A 51 -27.75 -24.03 -5.14
CA GLN A 51 -28.23 -22.66 -5.01
C GLN A 51 -27.05 -21.76 -4.64
N GLU A 52 -26.89 -20.65 -5.37
CA GLU A 52 -25.84 -19.66 -5.11
C GLU A 52 -25.98 -19.10 -3.69
N THR A 53 -24.84 -18.80 -3.06
CA THR A 53 -24.85 -18.19 -1.72
C THR A 53 -25.07 -16.70 -1.90
N VAL A 54 -26.02 -16.10 -1.20
CA VAL A 54 -26.20 -14.65 -1.27
C VAL A 54 -25.09 -14.00 -0.45
N VAL A 55 -24.29 -13.13 -1.09
CA VAL A 55 -23.12 -12.49 -0.47
C VAL A 55 -23.41 -11.03 -0.16
N PHE A 56 -23.03 -10.60 1.04
CA PHE A 56 -23.08 -9.21 1.48
C PHE A 56 -21.69 -8.70 1.82
N VAL A 57 -21.42 -7.44 1.46
CA VAL A 57 -20.20 -6.73 1.88
C VAL A 57 -20.60 -5.50 2.67
N ALA A 58 -20.05 -5.37 3.88
CA ALA A 58 -20.26 -4.23 4.74
C ALA A 58 -18.92 -3.65 5.19
N VAL A 59 -18.77 -2.34 5.14
CA VAL A 59 -17.56 -1.61 5.58
C VAL A 59 -17.99 -0.47 6.50
N ASP A 60 -17.33 -0.34 7.65
CA ASP A 60 -17.58 0.74 8.64
C ASP A 60 -19.08 0.94 8.95
N ASP A 61 -19.78 -0.18 9.21
CA ASP A 61 -21.21 -0.26 9.57
C ASP A 61 -22.20 0.02 8.44
N GLN A 62 -21.69 0.14 7.22
CA GLN A 62 -22.52 0.38 6.05
C GLN A 62 -22.49 -0.85 5.16
N ASN A 63 -23.66 -1.45 4.94
CA ASN A 63 -23.80 -2.42 3.84
C ASN A 63 -23.62 -1.66 2.53
N LEU A 64 -22.67 -2.13 1.74
CA LEU A 64 -22.41 -1.52 0.45
C LEU A 64 -23.54 -1.89 -0.50
N LYS A 65 -23.93 -0.92 -1.33
CA LYS A 65 -24.89 -1.15 -2.40
C LYS A 65 -24.21 -1.88 -3.55
N ASN A 66 -24.99 -2.65 -4.31
CA ASN A 66 -24.51 -3.24 -5.55
C ASN A 66 -24.01 -2.14 -6.50
N GLY A 67 -22.82 -2.36 -7.05
CA GLY A 67 -22.14 -1.49 -8.00
C GLY A 67 -22.65 -1.67 -9.44
N PRO A 68 -21.88 -1.24 -10.45
CA PRO A 68 -22.31 -1.19 -11.84
C PRO A 68 -22.61 -2.57 -12.43
N THR A 69 -22.00 -3.64 -11.90
CA THR A 69 -22.33 -5.03 -12.24
C THR A 69 -22.89 -5.76 -11.02
N GLN A 70 -23.69 -6.79 -11.28
CA GLN A 70 -24.07 -7.77 -10.25
C GLN A 70 -22.79 -8.25 -9.54
N ASP A 71 -22.81 -8.32 -8.21
CA ASP A 71 -21.70 -8.75 -7.33
C ASP A 71 -20.51 -7.78 -7.14
N THR A 72 -20.67 -6.50 -7.50
CA THR A 72 -19.70 -5.46 -7.14
C THR A 72 -20.23 -4.54 -6.05
N PHE A 73 -19.34 -3.91 -5.28
CA PHE A 73 -19.70 -3.00 -4.19
C PHE A 73 -18.70 -1.85 -4.10
N VAL A 74 -19.17 -0.60 -4.04
CA VAL A 74 -18.29 0.58 -4.02
C VAL A 74 -18.16 1.13 -2.60
N PHE A 75 -16.92 1.34 -2.16
CA PHE A 75 -16.60 2.05 -0.92
C PHE A 75 -15.52 3.10 -1.22
N GLU A 76 -15.87 4.38 -1.06
CA GLU A 76 -15.02 5.50 -1.47
C GLU A 76 -14.57 5.36 -2.93
N LYS A 77 -13.26 5.20 -3.19
CA LYS A 77 -12.66 4.98 -4.53
C LYS A 77 -12.21 3.52 -4.77
N LEU A 78 -12.71 2.59 -3.96
CA LEU A 78 -12.40 1.16 -4.04
C LEU A 78 -13.65 0.36 -4.46
N LEU A 79 -13.44 -0.59 -5.35
CA LEU A 79 -14.43 -1.52 -5.87
C LEU A 79 -14.16 -2.91 -5.30
N PHE A 80 -15.08 -3.41 -4.49
CA PHE A 80 -15.07 -4.79 -4.01
C PHE A 80 -15.81 -5.65 -5.03
N CYS A 81 -15.18 -6.74 -5.46
CA CYS A 81 -15.72 -7.68 -6.43
C CYS A 81 -15.88 -9.05 -5.77
N VAL A 82 -17.08 -9.60 -5.85
CA VAL A 82 -17.39 -10.95 -5.38
C VAL A 82 -17.56 -11.86 -6.57
N LYS A 83 -16.87 -13.01 -6.58
CA LYS A 83 -17.04 -14.04 -7.60
C LYS A 83 -17.32 -15.38 -6.93
N GLN A 84 -18.37 -16.07 -7.37
CA GLN A 84 -18.69 -17.41 -6.90
C GLN A 84 -18.35 -18.45 -7.96
N VAL A 85 -17.67 -19.53 -7.58
CA VAL A 85 -17.29 -20.63 -8.47
C VAL A 85 -17.53 -21.96 -7.75
N ILE A 86 -17.95 -22.99 -8.47
CA ILE A 86 -18.02 -24.35 -7.93
C ILE A 86 -16.79 -25.11 -8.43
N GLU A 87 -15.85 -25.43 -7.53
CA GLU A 87 -14.64 -26.19 -7.84
C GLU A 87 -14.61 -27.47 -7.00
N TYR A 88 -14.35 -28.61 -7.63
CA TYR A 88 -14.25 -29.91 -6.95
C TYR A 88 -15.45 -30.29 -6.07
N GLY A 89 -16.65 -29.79 -6.42
CA GLY A 89 -17.89 -30.03 -5.66
C GLY A 89 -18.10 -29.09 -4.46
N PHE A 90 -17.20 -28.15 -4.22
CA PHE A 90 -17.32 -27.12 -3.18
C PHE A 90 -17.60 -25.76 -3.80
N ARG A 91 -18.38 -24.94 -3.10
CA ARG A 91 -18.63 -23.54 -3.48
C ARG A 91 -17.50 -22.68 -2.94
N HIS A 92 -16.85 -21.93 -3.83
CA HIS A 92 -15.82 -20.95 -3.50
C HIS A 92 -16.34 -19.54 -3.73
N VAL A 93 -16.20 -18.68 -2.73
CA VAL A 93 -16.48 -17.25 -2.83
C VAL A 93 -15.16 -16.50 -2.78
N TYR A 94 -14.82 -15.81 -3.86
CA TYR A 94 -13.66 -14.96 -3.98
C TYR A 94 -14.07 -13.52 -3.73
N LEU A 95 -13.36 -12.84 -2.83
CA LEU A 95 -13.48 -11.42 -2.61
C LEU A 95 -12.17 -10.74 -3.00
N SER A 96 -12.23 -9.92 -4.05
CA SER A 96 -11.12 -9.04 -4.46
C SER A 96 -11.50 -7.58 -4.29
N VAL A 97 -10.50 -6.71 -4.24
CA VAL A 97 -10.67 -5.26 -4.19
C VAL A 97 -9.78 -4.65 -5.26
N GLN A 98 -10.30 -3.67 -5.97
CA GLN A 98 -9.61 -2.93 -7.03
C GLN A 98 -9.85 -1.43 -6.85
N SER A 99 -8.99 -0.59 -7.39
CA SER A 99 -9.25 0.85 -7.45
C SER A 99 -10.15 1.20 -8.63
N THR A 100 -10.98 2.23 -8.47
CA THR A 100 -11.85 2.72 -9.57
C THR A 100 -11.09 3.51 -10.64
N THR A 101 -9.91 4.04 -10.28
CA THR A 101 -8.98 4.76 -11.16
C THR A 101 -7.56 4.22 -10.95
N PRO A 102 -6.62 4.45 -11.89
CA PRO A 102 -5.21 4.12 -11.68
C PRO A 102 -4.66 4.85 -10.45
N ALA A 103 -4.34 4.10 -9.40
CA ALA A 103 -3.95 4.64 -8.10
C ALA A 103 -3.02 3.68 -7.36
N GLU A 104 -2.15 4.22 -6.52
CA GLU A 104 -1.54 3.48 -5.42
C GLU A 104 -2.51 3.45 -4.25
N TRP A 105 -2.87 2.26 -3.79
CA TRP A 105 -3.81 2.12 -2.69
C TRP A 105 -3.48 0.92 -1.82
N GLN A 106 -3.83 1.06 -0.55
CA GLN A 106 -3.75 0.00 0.43
C GLN A 106 -4.92 0.14 1.38
N LEU A 107 -5.61 -0.97 1.59
CA LEU A 107 -6.71 -1.08 2.54
C LEU A 107 -6.38 -2.17 3.56
N LEU A 108 -6.15 -1.77 4.80
CA LEU A 108 -6.01 -2.70 5.92
C LEU A 108 -7.33 -2.71 6.69
N VAL A 109 -7.94 -3.90 6.79
CA VAL A 109 -9.23 -4.07 7.47
C VAL A 109 -9.19 -5.16 8.51
N GLN A 110 -9.96 -4.97 9.58
CA GLN A 110 -10.40 -6.06 10.41
C GLN A 110 -11.69 -6.62 9.82
N LEU A 111 -11.66 -7.90 9.45
CA LEU A 111 -12.75 -8.56 8.74
C LEU A 111 -13.33 -9.66 9.62
N ARG A 112 -14.67 -9.74 9.67
CA ARG A 112 -15.45 -10.86 10.17
C ARG A 112 -16.18 -11.51 9.01
N ILE A 113 -16.10 -12.84 8.95
CA ILE A 113 -16.92 -13.64 8.05
C ILE A 113 -18.11 -14.14 8.86
N LYS A 114 -19.32 -13.83 8.39
CA LYS A 114 -20.55 -14.36 8.96
C LYS A 114 -21.25 -15.28 7.97
N THR A 115 -21.82 -16.37 8.47
CA THR A 115 -22.63 -17.30 7.67
C THR A 115 -24.02 -17.44 8.27
N GLY A 116 -25.00 -17.76 7.42
CA GLY A 116 -26.39 -17.99 7.85
C GLY A 116 -27.11 -18.98 6.95
N CYS A 117 -28.19 -19.53 7.48
CA CYS A 117 -29.17 -20.36 6.79
C CYS A 117 -30.52 -19.62 6.65
N GLU A 118 -31.55 -20.29 6.14
CA GLU A 118 -32.89 -19.71 5.90
C GLU A 118 -33.57 -19.11 7.16
N SER A 119 -33.15 -19.51 8.38
CA SER A 119 -33.76 -19.09 9.65
C SER A 119 -33.09 -17.87 10.35
N HIS A 120 -32.51 -16.95 9.58
CA HIS A 120 -32.35 -15.52 9.92
C HIS A 120 -31.38 -15.06 11.05
N ILE A 121 -30.29 -15.77 11.36
CA ILE A 121 -29.20 -15.17 12.17
C ILE A 121 -27.85 -15.44 11.51
N LEU A 122 -27.15 -14.36 11.15
CA LEU A 122 -25.77 -14.41 10.67
C LEU A 122 -24.82 -14.59 11.86
N ASN A 123 -24.16 -15.73 11.95
CA ASN A 123 -23.19 -16.02 13.00
C ASN A 123 -21.77 -15.66 12.54
N VAL A 124 -20.97 -15.01 13.39
CA VAL A 124 -19.54 -14.81 13.13
C VAL A 124 -18.84 -16.17 13.22
N VAL A 125 -18.27 -16.62 12.11
CA VAL A 125 -17.61 -17.92 12.01
C VAL A 125 -16.10 -17.81 11.87
N ASP A 126 -15.60 -16.71 11.30
CA ASP A 126 -14.17 -16.40 11.23
C ASP A 126 -13.93 -14.90 11.41
N LYS A 127 -12.72 -14.52 11.85
CA LYS A 127 -12.28 -13.14 11.99
C LYS A 127 -10.76 -13.02 11.90
N ASP A 128 -10.26 -12.03 11.18
CA ASP A 128 -8.82 -11.74 11.08
C ASP A 128 -8.57 -10.31 10.57
N VAL A 129 -7.29 -9.92 10.47
CA VAL A 129 -6.87 -8.68 9.80
C VAL A 129 -6.38 -9.01 8.40
N TYR A 130 -6.92 -8.33 7.39
CA TYR A 130 -6.56 -8.51 5.98
C TYR A 130 -6.01 -7.22 5.39
N LYS A 131 -5.03 -7.36 4.50
CA LYS A 131 -4.54 -6.29 3.64
C LYS A 131 -5.06 -6.56 2.23
N PHE A 132 -5.68 -5.55 1.64
CA PHE A 132 -6.00 -5.49 0.23
C PHE A 132 -5.16 -4.38 -0.40
N ASP A 133 -4.55 -4.66 -1.54
CA ASP A 133 -3.82 -3.71 -2.39
C ASP A 133 -3.80 -4.28 -3.82
N GLY A 134 -3.18 -3.56 -4.76
CA GLY A 134 -3.04 -4.00 -6.16
C GLY A 134 -2.25 -5.31 -6.36
N PHE A 135 -1.66 -5.88 -5.32
CA PHE A 135 -0.81 -7.08 -5.37
C PHE A 135 -1.33 -8.22 -4.50
N SER A 136 -2.44 -8.01 -3.78
CA SER A 136 -3.00 -8.97 -2.84
C SER A 136 -3.84 -10.00 -3.57
N TYR A 137 -3.70 -11.27 -3.19
CA TYR A 137 -4.57 -12.33 -3.69
C TYR A 137 -6.00 -12.11 -3.21
N PRO A 138 -7.01 -12.51 -4.01
CA PRO A 138 -8.38 -12.52 -3.54
C PRO A 138 -8.51 -13.40 -2.29
N LEU A 139 -9.33 -12.96 -1.34
CA LEU A 139 -9.77 -13.79 -0.22
C LEU A 139 -10.66 -14.90 -0.78
N ASN A 140 -10.22 -16.14 -0.70
CA ASN A 140 -10.95 -17.33 -1.14
C ASN A 140 -11.60 -18.00 0.06
N VAL A 141 -12.93 -18.07 0.05
CA VAL A 141 -13.74 -18.72 1.08
C VAL A 141 -14.43 -19.95 0.49
N GLU A 142 -13.95 -21.13 0.88
CA GLU A 142 -14.60 -22.42 0.59
C GLU A 142 -15.76 -22.65 1.57
N VAL A 143 -16.97 -22.77 1.02
CA VAL A 143 -18.21 -23.06 1.76
C VAL A 143 -18.41 -24.57 1.78
N GLN A 144 -18.22 -25.16 2.95
CA GLN A 144 -18.15 -26.63 3.10
C GLN A 144 -19.51 -27.33 3.10
N THR A 145 -20.60 -26.59 3.28
CA THR A 145 -21.95 -27.14 3.47
C THR A 145 -22.98 -26.39 2.64
N ASN A 146 -23.93 -27.12 2.03
CA ASN A 146 -25.03 -26.52 1.26
C ASN A 146 -26.03 -25.74 2.12
N ASP A 147 -26.02 -25.95 3.44
CA ASP A 147 -26.87 -25.26 4.40
C ASP A 147 -26.53 -23.76 4.55
N VAL A 148 -25.32 -23.36 4.15
CA VAL A 148 -24.95 -21.95 4.09
C VAL A 148 -25.64 -21.32 2.90
N LYS A 149 -26.62 -20.46 3.17
CA LYS A 149 -27.37 -19.69 2.17
C LYS A 149 -26.91 -18.24 2.09
N PHE A 150 -26.37 -17.72 3.19
CA PHE A 150 -25.90 -16.34 3.29
C PHE A 150 -24.45 -16.28 3.76
N LEU A 151 -23.68 -15.39 3.16
CA LEU A 151 -22.31 -15.07 3.55
C LEU A 151 -22.16 -13.54 3.65
N LYS A 152 -21.67 -13.02 4.78
CA LYS A 152 -21.42 -11.58 4.97
C LYS A 152 -19.97 -11.34 5.32
N PHE A 153 -19.31 -10.51 4.52
CA PHE A 153 -18.01 -9.92 4.83
C PHE A 153 -18.25 -8.60 5.55
N GLU A 154 -18.02 -8.58 6.86
CA GLU A 154 -18.20 -7.40 7.70
C GLU A 154 -16.82 -6.83 8.07
N MET A 155 -16.53 -5.61 7.60
CA MET A 155 -15.21 -5.00 7.68
C MET A 155 -15.20 -3.71 8.50
N ARG A 156 -14.05 -3.45 9.10
CA ARG A 156 -13.67 -2.18 9.71
C ARG A 156 -12.35 -1.71 9.13
N VAL A 157 -12.33 -0.47 8.65
CA VAL A 157 -11.11 0.12 8.09
C VAL A 157 -10.16 0.47 9.23
N LEU A 158 -9.00 -0.19 9.25
CA LEU A 158 -7.90 0.14 10.14
C LEU A 158 -7.05 1.23 9.51
N ASN A 159 -6.71 1.05 8.24
CA ASN A 159 -5.89 1.98 7.49
C ASN A 159 -6.35 2.01 6.03
N MET A 160 -6.39 3.21 5.45
CA MET A 160 -6.64 3.40 4.04
C MET A 160 -5.67 4.44 3.48
N MET A 161 -4.86 4.01 2.53
CA MET A 161 -4.06 4.87 1.67
C MET A 161 -4.67 4.80 0.28
N TYR A 162 -4.90 5.96 -0.33
CA TYR A 162 -5.36 6.04 -1.70
C TYR A 162 -4.75 7.27 -2.34
N LEU A 163 -3.98 7.06 -3.40
CA LEU A 163 -3.27 8.11 -4.11
C LEU A 163 -3.37 7.88 -5.60
N ASP A 164 -4.03 8.79 -6.30
CA ASP A 164 -4.14 8.74 -7.75
C ASP A 164 -2.73 8.80 -8.37
N LEU A 165 -2.48 7.93 -9.37
CA LEU A 165 -1.22 7.96 -10.09
C LEU A 165 -1.13 9.25 -10.92
N PRO A 166 0.06 9.88 -11.00
CA PRO A 166 0.26 11.05 -11.85
C PRO A 166 -0.16 10.77 -13.29
N THR A 167 -0.98 11.63 -13.86
CA THR A 167 -1.41 11.55 -15.28
C THR A 167 -0.35 12.09 -16.23
N PHE A 168 0.73 12.69 -15.70
CA PHE A 168 1.81 13.34 -16.45
C PHE A 168 1.31 14.37 -17.47
N GLN A 169 0.31 15.16 -17.08
CA GLN A 169 -0.21 16.28 -17.89
C GLN A 169 0.44 17.62 -17.54
N GLU A 170 1.16 17.67 -16.43
CA GLU A 170 1.81 18.85 -15.88
C GLU A 170 3.33 18.68 -15.86
N GLY A 171 4.06 19.74 -16.18
CA GLY A 171 5.52 19.68 -16.32
C GLY A 171 6.04 20.77 -17.26
N ASP A 172 7.32 21.10 -17.10
CA ASP A 172 8.07 22.01 -17.96
C ASP A 172 8.75 21.28 -19.13
N GLU A 173 8.89 19.95 -19.06
CA GLU A 173 9.46 19.13 -20.13
C GLU A 173 8.43 18.21 -20.79
N VAL A 174 8.57 18.05 -22.11
CA VAL A 174 7.72 17.17 -22.92
C VAL A 174 8.53 15.98 -23.41
N ILE A 175 8.04 14.78 -23.12
CA ILE A 175 8.60 13.53 -23.65
C ILE A 175 7.62 12.97 -24.66
N GLU A 176 8.12 12.74 -25.88
CA GLU A 176 7.35 12.21 -27.00
C GLU A 176 7.88 10.83 -27.37
N PHE A 177 6.99 9.84 -27.31
CA PHE A 177 7.28 8.47 -27.70
C PHE A 177 7.09 8.31 -29.21
N ASP A 178 7.77 7.32 -29.80
CA ASP A 178 7.68 7.02 -31.24
C ASP A 178 6.28 6.54 -31.71
N ASP A 179 5.40 6.13 -30.79
CA ASP A 179 3.97 5.88 -31.03
C ASP A 179 3.12 7.16 -31.15
N GLY A 180 3.74 8.33 -30.98
CA GLY A 180 3.10 9.65 -31.02
C GLY A 180 2.50 10.10 -29.69
N SER A 181 2.51 9.24 -28.65
CA SER A 181 2.04 9.61 -27.33
C SER A 181 3.01 10.57 -26.63
N ARG A 182 2.47 11.43 -25.76
CA ARG A 182 3.23 12.48 -25.09
C ARG A 182 2.91 12.53 -23.61
N ILE A 183 3.93 12.75 -22.80
CA ILE A 183 3.81 13.03 -21.37
C ILE A 183 4.56 14.32 -21.04
N ARG A 184 4.13 14.97 -19.96
CA ARG A 184 4.79 16.13 -19.38
C ARG A 184 5.33 15.78 -18.01
N VAL A 185 6.56 16.20 -17.75
CA VAL A 185 7.26 15.93 -16.50
C VAL A 185 7.99 17.17 -16.02
N HIS A 186 8.19 17.28 -14.71
CA HIS A 186 9.11 18.27 -14.18
C HIS A 186 10.56 17.88 -14.52
N ALA A 187 11.27 18.73 -15.27
CA ALA A 187 12.64 18.49 -15.77
C ALA A 187 13.56 18.00 -14.65
N ASN A 188 13.49 18.69 -13.51
CA ASN A 188 14.38 18.45 -12.38
C ASN A 188 14.10 17.14 -11.65
N ILE A 189 12.93 16.51 -11.84
CA ILE A 189 12.69 15.14 -11.33
C ILE A 189 13.55 14.12 -12.07
N LEU A 190 13.84 14.33 -13.36
CA LEU A 190 14.71 13.42 -14.12
C LEU A 190 16.14 13.41 -13.56
N ALA A 191 16.61 14.56 -13.06
CA ALA A 191 17.90 14.68 -12.40
C ALA A 191 17.97 13.95 -11.04
N LEU A 192 16.82 13.67 -10.39
CA LEU A 192 16.79 12.83 -9.20
C LEU A 192 17.00 11.35 -9.51
N LEU A 193 16.52 10.91 -10.67
CA LEU A 193 16.55 9.51 -11.07
C LEU A 193 17.94 9.06 -11.53
N SER A 194 18.64 9.87 -12.33
CA SER A 194 20.04 9.61 -12.67
C SER A 194 20.77 10.83 -13.28
N ASP A 195 22.09 10.84 -13.10
CA ASP A 195 22.99 11.78 -13.80
C ASP A 195 22.92 11.63 -15.32
N PHE A 196 22.63 10.42 -15.80
CA PHE A 196 22.47 10.14 -17.22
C PHE A 196 21.28 10.92 -17.80
N MET A 197 20.14 10.88 -17.11
CA MET A 197 18.95 11.63 -17.52
C MET A 197 19.14 13.14 -17.39
N SER A 198 19.83 13.61 -16.33
CA SER A 198 20.18 15.04 -16.20
C SER A 198 21.05 15.54 -17.34
N LYS A 199 22.04 14.76 -17.81
CA LYS A 199 22.88 15.16 -18.95
C LYS A 199 22.11 15.17 -20.26
N ALA A 200 21.24 14.18 -20.47
CA ALA A 200 20.39 14.12 -21.66
C ALA A 200 19.45 15.34 -21.74
N GLU A 201 18.91 15.78 -20.60
CA GLU A 201 18.12 17.02 -20.49
C GLU A 201 18.96 18.25 -20.85
N LYS A 202 20.15 18.42 -20.26
CA LYS A 202 21.04 19.57 -20.58
C LYS A 202 21.45 19.61 -22.06
N GLU A 203 21.76 18.46 -22.66
CA GLU A 203 22.04 18.37 -24.10
C GLU A 203 20.81 18.72 -24.93
N TYR A 204 19.61 18.36 -24.49
CA TYR A 204 18.37 18.71 -25.14
C TYR A 204 18.04 20.21 -25.01
N ALA A 205 18.14 20.80 -23.83
CA ALA A 205 17.93 22.23 -23.57
C ALA A 205 18.86 23.12 -24.41
N SER A 206 20.02 22.59 -24.82
CA SER A 206 20.97 23.29 -25.71
C SER A 206 20.53 23.34 -27.19
N ARG A 207 19.52 22.57 -27.60
CA ARG A 207 19.04 22.48 -29.00
C ARG A 207 17.80 23.34 -29.19
N SER A 208 17.92 24.37 -30.03
CA SER A 208 16.85 25.34 -30.32
C SER A 208 15.63 24.75 -31.05
N ASP A 209 15.83 23.62 -31.75
CA ASP A 209 14.91 23.14 -32.80
C ASP A 209 14.09 21.90 -32.43
N CYS A 210 14.18 21.40 -31.20
CA CYS A 210 13.47 20.17 -30.79
C CYS A 210 12.50 20.47 -29.64
N PRO A 211 11.18 20.37 -29.82
CA PRO A 211 10.18 20.72 -28.79
C PRO A 211 9.85 19.57 -27.82
N ALA A 212 10.44 18.38 -27.98
CA ALA A 212 10.31 17.26 -27.04
C ALA A 212 11.54 16.35 -27.00
N ILE A 213 11.78 15.71 -25.86
CA ILE A 213 12.72 14.59 -25.71
C ILE A 213 12.10 13.35 -26.37
N ARG A 214 12.82 12.71 -27.30
CA ARG A 214 12.34 11.53 -28.03
C ARG A 214 12.68 10.24 -27.28
N ALA A 215 11.67 9.41 -27.01
CA ALA A 215 11.82 8.10 -26.38
C ALA A 215 11.16 7.00 -27.23
N THR A 216 11.54 5.74 -27.00
CA THR A 216 10.94 4.58 -27.70
C THR A 216 9.68 4.11 -26.96
N SER A 217 8.59 3.82 -27.68
CA SER A 217 7.34 3.33 -27.08
C SER A 217 7.51 1.95 -26.45
N SER A 218 8.44 1.14 -26.95
CA SER A 218 8.79 -0.16 -26.37
C SER A 218 9.28 -0.06 -24.91
N GLU A 219 9.77 1.11 -24.50
CA GLU A 219 10.25 1.36 -23.14
C GLU A 219 9.29 2.24 -22.31
N LYS A 220 8.16 2.67 -22.90
CA LYS A 220 7.23 3.61 -22.28
C LYS A 220 6.78 3.16 -20.90
N GLU A 221 6.33 1.92 -20.76
CA GLU A 221 5.89 1.39 -19.46
C GLU A 221 7.03 1.32 -18.44
N ALA A 222 8.24 0.94 -18.86
CA ALA A 222 9.41 0.95 -17.98
C ALA A 222 9.80 2.37 -17.54
N PHE A 223 9.61 3.34 -18.43
CA PHE A 223 9.84 4.75 -18.15
C PHE A 223 8.80 5.34 -17.18
N LEU A 224 7.52 5.02 -17.36
CA LEU A 224 6.46 5.43 -16.44
C LEU A 224 6.67 4.86 -15.04
N GLU A 225 7.08 3.58 -14.94
CA GLU A 225 7.43 2.96 -13.67
C GLU A 225 8.57 3.69 -12.94
N LEU A 226 9.59 4.14 -13.67
CA LEU A 226 10.65 4.97 -13.11
C LEU A 226 10.12 6.31 -12.58
N LEU A 227 9.26 6.99 -13.35
CA LEU A 227 8.68 8.26 -12.92
C LEU A 227 7.84 8.09 -11.67
N TYR A 228 7.05 7.02 -11.57
CA TYR A 228 6.27 6.75 -10.36
C TYR A 228 7.15 6.61 -9.12
N GLN A 229 8.37 6.06 -9.24
CA GLN A 229 9.32 6.01 -8.11
C GLN A 229 9.83 7.41 -7.69
N ALA A 230 9.85 8.38 -8.61
CA ALA A 230 10.36 9.72 -8.35
C ALA A 230 9.29 10.71 -7.88
N TYR A 231 8.07 10.57 -8.40
CA TYR A 231 6.89 11.33 -7.97
C TYR A 231 6.39 10.82 -6.61
N PRO A 232 5.58 11.60 -5.89
CA PRO A 232 5.15 11.29 -4.53
C PRO A 232 4.09 10.18 -4.45
N THR A 233 4.26 9.07 -5.19
CA THR A 233 3.27 8.00 -5.35
C THR A 233 3.31 6.92 -4.27
N ARG A 234 4.44 6.78 -3.55
CA ARG A 234 4.73 5.64 -2.65
C ARG A 234 4.68 4.27 -3.35
N ARG A 235 4.74 4.24 -4.69
CA ARG A 235 4.74 3.01 -5.48
C ARG A 235 5.87 2.08 -5.02
N VAL A 236 5.50 0.88 -4.60
CA VAL A 236 6.47 -0.11 -4.11
C VAL A 236 7.40 -0.58 -5.23
N ILE A 237 8.68 -0.80 -4.93
CA ILE A 237 9.69 -1.19 -5.92
C ILE A 237 9.43 -2.54 -6.61
N TYR A 238 8.52 -3.35 -6.07
CA TYR A 238 8.11 -4.63 -6.64
C TYR A 238 6.79 -4.56 -7.41
N ALA A 239 6.16 -3.37 -7.51
CA ALA A 239 4.88 -3.19 -8.19
C ALA A 239 4.91 -3.67 -9.65
N SER A 240 5.97 -3.30 -10.35
CA SER A 240 6.29 -3.84 -11.66
C SER A 240 7.78 -4.14 -11.74
N PHE A 241 8.24 -5.11 -10.95
CA PHE A 241 9.67 -5.36 -10.75
C PHE A 241 10.44 -5.43 -12.07
N ARG A 242 9.97 -6.21 -13.06
CA ARG A 242 10.63 -6.36 -14.37
C ARG A 242 10.70 -5.06 -15.18
N ARG A 243 9.64 -4.26 -15.17
CA ARG A 243 9.61 -2.98 -15.91
C ARG A 243 10.50 -1.96 -15.23
N LEU A 244 10.43 -1.89 -13.90
CA LEU A 244 11.24 -0.99 -13.10
C LEU A 244 12.73 -1.34 -13.19
N THR A 245 13.12 -2.61 -13.18
CA THR A 245 14.51 -3.03 -13.39
C THR A 245 14.99 -2.68 -14.80
N ALA A 246 14.18 -2.93 -15.83
CA ALA A 246 14.51 -2.56 -17.20
C ALA A 246 14.74 -1.05 -17.35
N GLY A 247 13.84 -0.23 -16.77
CA GLY A 247 14.00 1.21 -16.72
C GLY A 247 15.25 1.61 -15.94
N ALA A 248 15.41 1.14 -14.70
CA ALA A 248 16.52 1.54 -13.84
C ALA A 248 17.88 1.21 -14.45
N VAL A 249 18.02 0.03 -15.07
CA VAL A 249 19.25 -0.36 -15.78
C VAL A 249 19.43 0.45 -17.06
N GLY A 250 18.37 0.63 -17.87
CA GLY A 250 18.42 1.38 -19.13
C GLY A 250 18.82 2.84 -18.95
N TYR A 251 18.28 3.50 -17.92
CA TYR A 251 18.54 4.90 -17.59
C TYR A 251 19.60 5.12 -16.50
N LYS A 252 20.31 4.05 -16.09
CA LYS A 252 21.42 4.07 -15.12
C LYS A 252 21.07 4.71 -13.77
N CYS A 253 19.93 4.33 -13.22
CA CYS A 253 19.46 4.77 -11.91
C CYS A 253 20.12 3.93 -10.81
N ASP A 254 21.40 4.20 -10.49
CA ASP A 254 22.22 3.39 -9.58
C ASP A 254 21.57 3.14 -8.22
N ASN A 255 20.86 4.14 -7.68
CA ASN A 255 20.17 4.02 -6.40
C ASN A 255 19.01 3.00 -6.46
N LEU A 256 18.17 3.09 -7.50
CA LEU A 256 17.11 2.10 -7.73
C LEU A 256 17.69 0.70 -8.03
N ILE A 257 18.76 0.60 -8.84
CA ILE A 257 19.43 -0.68 -9.11
C ILE A 257 19.91 -1.33 -7.81
N TYR A 258 20.49 -0.56 -6.89
CA TYR A 258 20.89 -1.03 -5.56
C TYR A 258 19.69 -1.55 -4.76
N HIS A 259 18.62 -0.76 -4.62
CA HIS A 259 17.44 -1.14 -3.85
C HIS A 259 16.72 -2.38 -4.44
N LEU A 260 16.59 -2.47 -5.77
CA LEU A 260 16.04 -3.63 -6.46
C LEU A 260 16.91 -4.87 -6.27
N SER A 261 18.23 -4.71 -6.34
CA SER A 261 19.18 -5.80 -6.10
C SER A 261 19.09 -6.32 -4.67
N LYS A 262 19.09 -5.41 -3.68
CA LYS A 262 18.92 -5.74 -2.26
C LYS A 262 17.61 -6.46 -2.03
N HIS A 263 16.51 -5.95 -2.58
CA HIS A 263 15.19 -6.56 -2.47
C HIS A 263 15.19 -7.99 -3.02
N LEU A 264 15.71 -8.22 -4.22
CA LEU A 264 15.78 -9.56 -4.81
C LEU A 264 16.62 -10.55 -3.96
N ILE A 265 17.72 -10.09 -3.38
CA ILE A 265 18.60 -10.91 -2.52
C ILE A 265 17.86 -11.32 -1.23
N GLU A 266 17.23 -10.34 -0.58
CA GLU A 266 16.58 -10.48 0.72
C GLU A 266 15.14 -11.03 0.62
N TYR A 267 14.61 -11.16 -0.60
CA TYR A 267 13.24 -11.60 -0.83
C TYR A 267 13.00 -13.01 -0.30
N ASN A 268 12.27 -13.09 0.82
CA ASN A 268 11.97 -14.32 1.55
C ASN A 268 10.46 -14.53 1.78
N TYR A 269 9.59 -13.71 1.17
CA TYR A 269 8.13 -13.82 1.35
C TYR A 269 7.57 -15.18 0.89
N ARG A 270 8.22 -15.80 -0.10
CA ARG A 270 8.10 -17.23 -0.45
C ARG A 270 9.49 -17.79 -0.77
N PRO A 271 9.77 -19.08 -0.48
CA PRO A 271 11.09 -19.66 -0.68
C PRO A 271 11.43 -19.73 -2.17
N MET A 272 12.27 -18.81 -2.66
CA MET A 272 12.99 -18.98 -3.91
C MET A 272 14.24 -19.82 -3.67
N THR A 273 14.49 -20.79 -4.54
CA THR A 273 15.80 -21.45 -4.56
C THR A 273 16.88 -20.46 -4.97
N PHE A 274 18.12 -20.70 -4.55
CA PHE A 274 19.27 -19.91 -4.98
C PHE A 274 19.33 -19.76 -6.51
N LEU A 275 19.12 -20.85 -7.26
CA LEU A 275 19.17 -20.86 -8.72
C LEU A 275 18.10 -19.96 -9.35
N GLN A 276 16.86 -20.00 -8.86
CA GLN A 276 15.79 -19.12 -9.34
C GLN A 276 16.12 -17.65 -9.08
N ARG A 277 16.63 -17.33 -7.88
CA ARG A 277 17.02 -15.97 -7.52
C ARG A 277 18.20 -15.47 -8.37
N PHE A 278 19.18 -16.34 -8.62
CA PHE A 278 20.34 -16.04 -9.44
C PHE A 278 19.95 -15.84 -10.92
N GLN A 279 19.06 -16.69 -11.46
CA GLN A 279 18.50 -16.51 -12.79
C GLN A 279 17.75 -15.18 -12.92
N ALA A 280 16.87 -14.87 -11.97
CA ALA A 280 16.11 -13.62 -11.99
C ALA A 280 17.03 -12.38 -11.95
N ALA A 281 18.14 -12.43 -11.21
CA ALA A 281 19.13 -11.35 -11.19
C ALA A 281 19.77 -11.14 -12.57
N ILE A 282 20.08 -12.23 -13.27
CA ILE A 282 20.69 -12.20 -14.62
C ILE A 282 19.69 -11.69 -15.66
N GLU A 283 18.46 -12.20 -15.65
CA GLU A 283 17.39 -11.79 -16.56
C GLU A 283 17.06 -10.30 -16.44
N ASN A 284 17.04 -9.79 -15.20
CA ASN A 284 16.79 -8.37 -14.92
C ASN A 284 18.06 -7.50 -15.02
N ARG A 285 19.21 -8.08 -15.41
CA ARG A 285 20.51 -7.37 -15.54
C ARG A 285 20.93 -6.61 -14.28
N LEU A 286 20.58 -7.13 -13.10
CA LEU A 286 20.92 -6.54 -11.80
C LEU A 286 22.33 -6.95 -11.40
N GLU A 287 23.34 -6.28 -11.95
CA GLU A 287 24.75 -6.59 -11.69
C GLU A 287 25.11 -6.65 -10.18
N PRO A 288 24.67 -5.72 -9.31
CA PRO A 288 24.96 -5.83 -7.88
C PRO A 288 24.39 -7.11 -7.25
N ALA A 289 23.19 -7.54 -7.66
CA ALA A 289 22.60 -8.79 -7.19
C ALA A 289 23.35 -10.03 -7.68
N ILE A 290 23.69 -10.07 -8.97
CA ILE A 290 24.47 -11.19 -9.55
C ILE A 290 25.79 -11.34 -8.81
N ARG A 291 26.50 -10.22 -8.58
CA ARG A 291 27.79 -10.19 -7.90
C ARG A 291 27.66 -10.67 -6.45
N GLU A 292 26.68 -10.17 -5.71
CA GLU A 292 26.50 -10.51 -4.30
C GLU A 292 26.08 -11.98 -4.12
N LEU A 293 25.15 -12.48 -4.93
CA LEU A 293 24.71 -13.87 -4.87
C LEU A 293 25.87 -14.85 -5.15
N ALA A 294 26.68 -14.57 -6.18
CA ALA A 294 27.86 -15.38 -6.48
C ALA A 294 28.91 -15.31 -5.37
N PHE A 295 29.15 -14.12 -4.81
CA PHE A 295 30.08 -13.90 -3.71
C PHE A 295 29.67 -14.68 -2.45
N GLN A 296 28.40 -14.56 -2.03
CA GLN A 296 27.87 -15.27 -0.86
C GLN A 296 27.84 -16.78 -1.07
N ALA A 297 27.47 -17.26 -2.26
CA ALA A 297 27.50 -18.68 -2.60
C ALA A 297 28.92 -19.27 -2.55
N ALA A 298 29.93 -18.48 -2.94
CA ALA A 298 31.33 -18.89 -2.82
C ALA A 298 31.79 -18.92 -1.35
N LEU A 299 31.43 -17.90 -0.56
CA LEU A 299 31.77 -17.82 0.87
C LEU A 299 31.21 -18.99 1.69
N ASN A 300 29.94 -19.33 1.48
CA ASN A 300 29.26 -20.39 2.25
C ASN A 300 29.45 -21.81 1.65
N GLY A 301 30.28 -21.94 0.61
CA GLY A 301 30.58 -23.22 -0.04
C GLY A 301 29.45 -23.80 -0.91
N THR A 302 28.32 -23.11 -1.07
CA THR A 302 27.22 -23.52 -1.95
C THR A 302 27.67 -23.61 -3.40
N TRP A 303 28.48 -22.66 -3.85
CA TRP A 303 29.02 -22.64 -5.21
C TRP A 303 29.80 -23.92 -5.52
N ASN A 304 30.74 -24.32 -4.65
CA ASN A 304 31.54 -25.53 -4.85
C ASN A 304 30.68 -26.80 -4.88
N ARG A 305 29.66 -26.89 -4.02
CA ARG A 305 28.71 -28.02 -4.01
C ARG A 305 27.95 -28.11 -5.34
N MET A 306 27.51 -26.97 -5.87
CA MET A 306 26.82 -26.93 -7.16
C MET A 306 27.71 -27.39 -8.31
N ILE A 307 28.96 -26.91 -8.38
CA ILE A 307 29.93 -27.37 -9.39
C ILE A 307 30.17 -28.88 -9.28
N GLN A 308 30.34 -29.41 -8.07
CA GLN A 308 30.52 -30.85 -7.84
C GLN A 308 29.29 -31.68 -8.26
N SER A 309 28.08 -31.11 -8.18
CA SER A 309 26.86 -31.73 -8.69
C SER A 309 26.65 -31.62 -10.21
N GLY A 310 27.60 -31.04 -10.95
CA GLY A 310 27.53 -30.90 -12.41
C GLY A 310 26.89 -29.60 -12.91
N PHE A 311 26.76 -28.57 -12.07
CA PHE A 311 26.31 -27.25 -12.52
C PHE A 311 27.37 -26.60 -13.44
N GLU A 312 26.94 -26.07 -14.59
CA GLU A 312 27.79 -25.39 -15.58
C GLU A 312 27.49 -23.88 -15.60
N PRO A 313 28.23 -23.05 -14.86
CA PRO A 313 27.89 -21.63 -14.67
C PRO A 313 27.95 -20.80 -15.95
N GLU A 314 28.88 -21.11 -16.86
CA GLU A 314 29.05 -20.36 -18.10
C GLU A 314 27.85 -20.54 -19.04
N ASN A 315 27.33 -21.76 -19.12
CA ASN A 315 26.13 -22.08 -19.89
C ASN A 315 24.87 -21.48 -19.27
N PHE A 316 24.80 -21.45 -17.93
CA PHE A 316 23.67 -20.87 -17.20
C PHE A 316 23.65 -19.33 -17.28
N CYS A 317 24.77 -18.66 -17.00
CA CYS A 317 24.82 -17.20 -16.89
C CYS A 317 25.06 -16.50 -18.23
N GLY A 318 25.58 -17.22 -19.21
CA GLY A 318 26.22 -16.65 -20.39
C GLY A 318 27.67 -16.23 -20.12
N ARG A 319 28.52 -16.40 -21.14
CA ARG A 319 29.97 -16.18 -21.06
C ARG A 319 30.37 -14.81 -20.52
N GLN A 320 29.68 -13.76 -20.94
CA GLN A 320 30.02 -12.39 -20.53
C GLN A 320 29.77 -12.16 -19.04
N VAL A 321 28.57 -12.47 -18.56
CA VAL A 321 28.21 -12.35 -17.14
C VAL A 321 29.11 -13.21 -16.26
N TYR A 322 29.36 -14.46 -16.70
CA TYR A 322 30.22 -15.38 -15.96
C TYR A 322 31.65 -14.83 -15.80
N THR A 323 32.27 -14.41 -16.90
CA THR A 323 33.67 -13.96 -16.89
C THR A 323 33.88 -12.58 -16.26
N GLN A 324 32.96 -11.64 -16.48
CA GLN A 324 33.13 -10.24 -16.05
C GLN A 324 32.60 -9.96 -14.64
N ILE A 325 31.59 -10.69 -14.17
CA ILE A 325 30.92 -10.42 -12.89
C ILE A 325 31.13 -11.56 -11.90
N VAL A 326 30.78 -12.79 -12.29
CA VAL A 326 30.73 -13.95 -11.40
C VAL A 326 32.13 -14.41 -10.99
N CYS A 327 33.04 -14.61 -11.95
CA CYS A 327 34.42 -15.05 -11.67
C CYS A 327 35.16 -14.09 -10.72
N PRO A 328 35.17 -12.76 -10.94
CA PRO A 328 35.76 -11.81 -10.01
C PRO A 328 35.12 -11.86 -8.61
N ALA A 329 33.80 -12.01 -8.52
CA ALA A 329 33.11 -12.13 -7.23
C ALA A 329 33.56 -13.38 -6.44
N ILE A 330 33.64 -14.53 -7.10
CA ILE A 330 34.11 -15.78 -6.48
C ILE A 330 35.56 -15.67 -6.04
N LEU A 331 36.43 -15.08 -6.86
CA LEU A 331 37.85 -14.88 -6.50
C LEU A 331 37.99 -13.97 -5.28
N LYS A 332 37.19 -12.89 -5.22
CA LYS A 332 37.16 -11.97 -4.09
C LYS A 332 36.64 -12.64 -2.81
N ALA A 333 35.66 -13.54 -2.92
CA ALA A 333 35.10 -14.28 -1.78
C ALA A 333 36.15 -15.16 -1.09
N ARG A 334 37.08 -15.75 -1.83
CA ARG A 334 38.11 -16.67 -1.29
C ARG A 334 39.04 -16.03 -0.26
N THR A 335 39.22 -14.72 -0.31
CA THR A 335 40.10 -13.97 0.61
C THR A 335 39.31 -13.05 1.55
N ALA A 336 37.97 -13.08 1.47
CA ALA A 336 37.12 -12.21 2.27
C ALA A 336 36.79 -12.83 3.64
N LYS A 337 36.36 -11.95 4.56
CA LYS A 337 35.83 -12.37 5.86
C LYS A 337 34.41 -12.95 5.71
N PRO A 338 33.95 -13.81 6.65
CA PRO A 338 32.62 -14.42 6.58
C PRO A 338 31.45 -13.42 6.56
N ASP A 339 31.63 -12.23 7.12
CA ASP A 339 30.65 -11.14 7.21
C ASP A 339 30.79 -10.10 6.09
N ALA A 340 31.68 -10.31 5.14
CA ALA A 340 31.88 -9.38 4.03
C ALA A 340 30.66 -9.37 3.08
N THR A 341 30.47 -8.23 2.43
CA THR A 341 29.49 -8.06 1.34
C THR A 341 30.10 -7.26 0.20
N THR A 342 29.66 -7.55 -1.02
CA THR A 342 29.94 -6.78 -2.22
C THR A 342 28.84 -5.78 -2.56
N LEU A 343 27.69 -5.88 -1.88
CA LEU A 343 26.57 -4.96 -2.02
C LEU A 343 26.85 -3.66 -1.25
N GLN A 344 27.24 -2.62 -1.98
CA GLN A 344 27.54 -1.30 -1.40
C GLN A 344 26.44 -0.31 -1.77
N ALA A 345 25.92 0.40 -0.77
CA ALA A 345 24.95 1.47 -1.00
C ALA A 345 25.61 2.62 -1.78
N PRO A 346 24.94 3.20 -2.79
CA PRO A 346 25.43 4.39 -3.45
C PRO A 346 25.60 5.51 -2.41
N THR A 347 26.74 6.20 -2.44
CA THR A 347 27.00 7.38 -1.60
C THR A 347 26.27 8.59 -2.16
N GLN A 348 24.95 8.64 -1.98
CA GLN A 348 24.16 9.85 -2.26
C GLN A 348 23.75 10.46 -0.92
N LYS A 349 24.59 11.34 -0.37
CA LYS A 349 24.21 12.14 0.80
C LYS A 349 23.40 13.33 0.31
N LEU A 350 22.10 13.33 0.59
CA LEU A 350 21.26 14.49 0.37
C LEU A 350 21.82 15.66 1.18
N ASN A 351 22.24 16.72 0.49
CA ASN A 351 22.67 17.97 1.11
C ASN A 351 21.61 19.03 0.86
N PHE A 352 20.95 19.42 1.94
CA PHE A 352 19.90 20.44 1.96
C PHE A 352 20.43 21.81 2.40
N ILE A 353 21.67 21.94 2.83
CA ILE A 353 22.20 23.19 3.41
C ILE A 353 23.07 23.94 2.40
N GLU A 354 23.82 23.21 1.59
CA GLU A 354 24.73 23.81 0.61
C GLU A 354 24.16 23.64 -0.81
N LEU A 355 24.25 24.71 -1.59
CA LEU A 355 23.97 24.71 -3.02
C LEU A 355 25.29 24.66 -3.77
N GLU A 356 25.45 23.67 -4.64
CA GLU A 356 26.63 23.59 -5.50
C GLU A 356 26.59 24.74 -6.52
N ALA A 357 27.77 25.31 -6.81
CA ALA A 357 27.86 26.43 -7.73
C ALA A 357 27.37 26.04 -9.13
N GLY A 358 26.32 26.70 -9.62
CA GLY A 358 25.70 26.42 -10.91
C GLY A 358 24.62 25.33 -10.90
N ASP A 359 24.22 24.82 -9.73
CA ASP A 359 23.09 23.89 -9.62
C ASP A 359 21.75 24.63 -9.80
N THR A 360 21.12 24.42 -10.96
CA THR A 360 19.79 24.96 -11.30
C THR A 360 18.65 24.00 -10.98
N THR A 361 18.95 22.81 -10.47
CA THR A 361 17.93 21.77 -10.24
C THR A 361 17.18 21.97 -8.93
N LYS A 362 17.78 22.70 -7.99
CA LYS A 362 17.25 22.93 -6.65
C LYS A 362 16.58 24.30 -6.50
N SER A 363 15.54 24.36 -5.68
CA SER A 363 14.92 25.59 -5.20
C SER A 363 15.30 25.82 -3.73
N ALA A 364 15.46 27.09 -3.36
CA ALA A 364 15.70 27.50 -1.99
C ALA A 364 14.37 27.67 -1.23
N ILE A 365 14.28 27.06 -0.04
CA ILE A 365 13.26 27.28 0.98
C ILE A 365 13.92 28.01 2.14
N LEU A 366 13.59 29.29 2.32
CA LEU A 366 13.98 30.08 3.48
C LEU A 366 13.09 29.73 4.67
N PHE A 367 13.71 29.20 5.73
CA PHE A 367 13.04 28.87 6.98
C PHE A 367 13.83 29.41 8.17
N ARG A 368 13.22 30.33 8.93
CA ARG A 368 13.83 31.01 10.08
C ARG A 368 15.20 31.65 9.81
N GLY A 369 15.41 32.17 8.60
CA GLY A 369 16.66 32.82 8.19
C GLY A 369 17.74 31.86 7.67
N THR A 370 17.45 30.56 7.62
CA THR A 370 18.32 29.55 7.01
C THR A 370 17.72 29.09 5.69
N SER A 371 18.53 29.04 4.63
CA SER A 371 18.12 28.51 3.34
C SER A 371 18.31 27.00 3.30
N PHE A 372 17.29 26.29 2.86
CA PHE A 372 17.31 24.86 2.59
C PHE A 372 17.10 24.61 1.10
N TYR A 373 17.85 23.70 0.49
CA TYR A 373 17.80 23.45 -0.95
C TYR A 373 17.20 22.07 -1.25
N ILE A 374 16.06 22.05 -1.92
CA ILE A 374 15.37 20.82 -2.36
C ILE A 374 15.23 20.81 -3.87
N ASN A 375 15.16 19.62 -4.49
CA ASN A 375 14.85 19.51 -5.91
C ASN A 375 13.54 20.24 -6.26
N SER A 376 13.62 21.14 -7.23
CA SER A 376 12.51 22.02 -7.59
C SER A 376 11.32 21.29 -8.22
N GLY A 377 11.58 20.22 -8.98
CA GLY A 377 10.54 19.38 -9.57
C GLY A 377 9.81 18.57 -8.51
N LEU A 378 10.52 18.05 -7.52
CA LEU A 378 9.92 17.37 -6.37
C LEU A 378 9.05 18.33 -5.53
N LEU A 379 9.55 19.54 -5.27
CA LEU A 379 8.78 20.57 -4.57
C LEU A 379 7.52 20.96 -5.36
N ALA A 380 7.61 21.07 -6.68
CA ALA A 380 6.46 21.33 -7.53
C ALA A 380 5.42 20.18 -7.47
N ALA A 381 5.87 18.93 -7.52
CA ALA A 381 5.00 17.75 -7.45
C ALA A 381 4.27 17.62 -6.09
N HIS A 382 4.87 18.10 -5.00
CA HIS A 382 4.22 18.13 -3.68
C HIS A 382 3.31 19.34 -3.45
N GLY A 383 3.44 20.39 -4.25
CA GLY A 383 2.72 21.64 -4.11
C GLY A 383 3.56 22.74 -3.47
N LYS A 384 3.46 23.95 -4.06
CA LYS A 384 4.20 25.15 -3.63
C LYS A 384 3.28 26.33 -3.32
N GLU A 385 1.97 26.14 -3.40
CA GLU A 385 0.98 27.22 -3.39
C GLU A 385 0.92 27.95 -2.04
N MET A 386 1.23 27.24 -0.94
CA MET A 386 1.18 27.78 0.41
C MET A 386 2.48 28.45 0.85
N LEU A 387 3.56 28.28 0.07
CA LEU A 387 4.84 28.94 0.27
C LEU A 387 4.78 30.37 -0.31
N CYS A 388 5.25 31.35 0.47
CA CYS A 388 5.38 32.71 -0.07
C CYS A 388 6.62 32.78 -0.97
N ILE A 389 6.65 33.72 -1.91
CA ILE A 389 7.83 33.96 -2.76
C ILE A 389 8.54 35.23 -2.26
N GLY A 390 9.82 35.10 -1.96
CA GLY A 390 10.72 36.18 -1.56
C GLY A 390 11.16 37.04 -2.73
N GLN A 391 11.90 38.11 -2.43
CA GLN A 391 12.34 39.08 -3.44
C GLN A 391 13.35 38.51 -4.44
N ASN A 392 14.10 37.46 -4.05
CA ASN A 392 15.09 36.81 -4.89
C ASN A 392 14.56 35.51 -5.52
N GLY A 393 13.24 35.28 -5.45
CA GLY A 393 12.58 34.07 -5.97
C GLY A 393 12.67 32.86 -5.04
N GLU A 394 13.21 33.00 -3.83
CA GLU A 394 13.22 31.96 -2.81
C GLU A 394 11.81 31.68 -2.26
N TYR A 395 11.51 30.43 -1.96
CA TYR A 395 10.27 30.08 -1.26
C TYR A 395 10.43 30.34 0.24
N ILE A 396 9.44 30.93 0.89
CA ILE A 396 9.46 31.25 2.32
C ILE A 396 8.47 30.33 3.03
N ALA A 397 9.00 29.46 3.87
CA ALA A 397 8.21 28.55 4.70
C ALA A 397 7.66 29.27 5.94
N ARG A 398 6.42 28.93 6.31
CA ARG A 398 5.73 29.49 7.46
C ARG A 398 6.25 28.87 8.75
N TYR A 399 6.49 29.70 9.75
CA TYR A 399 6.79 29.25 11.12
C TYR A 399 5.61 29.54 12.03
N THR A 400 4.79 28.52 12.30
CA THR A 400 3.54 28.66 13.06
C THR A 400 3.76 28.42 14.56
N PRO A 401 2.91 29.01 15.43
CA PRO A 401 2.92 28.71 16.86
C PRO A 401 2.68 27.23 17.17
N GLU A 402 1.88 26.55 16.36
CA GLU A 402 1.62 25.10 16.43
C GLU A 402 2.90 24.30 16.21
N PHE A 403 3.63 24.59 15.12
CA PHE A 403 4.88 23.92 14.82
C PHE A 403 5.92 24.19 15.91
N HIS A 404 6.03 25.43 16.39
CA HIS A 404 6.89 25.78 17.52
C HIS A 404 6.58 24.95 18.77
N ARG A 405 5.30 24.78 19.12
CA ARG A 405 4.87 23.99 20.28
C ARG A 405 5.23 22.51 20.16
N GLU A 406 5.06 21.90 18.99
CA GLU A 406 5.43 20.49 18.80
C GLU A 406 6.95 20.30 18.81
N CYS A 407 7.73 21.23 18.26
CA CYS A 407 9.19 21.20 18.41
C CYS A 407 9.61 21.34 19.89
N ALA A 408 9.05 22.31 20.62
CA ALA A 408 9.37 22.53 22.02
C ALA A 408 8.95 21.36 22.93
N ARG A 409 7.86 20.65 22.58
CA ARG A 409 7.41 19.46 23.31
C ARG A 409 8.42 18.31 23.27
N GLY A 410 9.12 18.15 22.14
CA GLY A 410 10.11 17.08 21.94
C GLY A 410 11.56 17.55 22.05
N ASP A 411 11.82 18.76 22.55
CA ASP A 411 13.16 19.38 22.56
C ASP A 411 13.85 19.36 21.18
N LEU A 412 13.07 19.53 20.11
CA LEU A 412 13.53 19.41 18.73
C LEU A 412 14.03 20.73 18.17
N ILE A 413 15.06 20.67 17.32
CA ILE A 413 15.53 21.82 16.54
C ILE A 413 14.70 21.94 15.26
N PRO A 414 13.97 23.06 15.03
CA PRO A 414 13.13 23.26 13.85
C PRO A 414 13.79 22.96 12.49
N GLY A 415 15.06 23.33 12.32
CA GLY A 415 15.79 23.09 11.08
C GLY A 415 16.09 21.60 10.83
N GLU A 416 16.32 20.82 11.89
CA GLU A 416 16.55 19.38 11.78
C GLU A 416 15.27 18.63 11.41
N VAL A 417 14.13 19.07 11.97
CA VAL A 417 12.81 18.56 11.59
C VAL A 417 12.56 18.80 10.10
N LEU A 418 12.89 19.99 9.59
CA LEU A 418 12.76 20.27 8.16
C LEU A 418 13.68 19.39 7.32
N ILE A 419 14.95 19.17 7.71
CA ILE A 419 15.87 18.27 7.00
C ILE A 419 15.30 16.84 6.91
N GLN A 420 14.77 16.31 8.01
CA GLN A 420 14.17 14.98 8.05
C GLN A 420 12.92 14.90 7.17
N LEU A 421 12.09 15.95 7.17
CA LEU A 421 10.92 16.04 6.30
C LEU A 421 11.30 16.10 4.82
N LEU A 422 12.30 16.91 4.46
CA LEU A 422 12.80 17.00 3.08
C LEU A 422 13.44 15.67 2.65
N ALA A 423 14.19 15.00 3.53
CA ALA A 423 14.70 13.66 3.27
C ALA A 423 13.55 12.67 2.98
N TYR A 424 12.48 12.69 3.76
CA TYR A 424 11.32 11.84 3.56
C TYR A 424 10.52 12.13 2.28
N MET A 425 10.61 13.36 1.75
CA MET A 425 10.04 13.72 0.45
C MET A 425 10.81 13.10 -0.72
N HIS A 426 12.12 12.89 -0.56
CA HIS A 426 12.92 12.32 -1.63
C HIS A 426 12.57 10.83 -1.89
N PRO A 427 12.72 10.36 -3.14
CA PRO A 427 12.56 8.95 -3.48
C PRO A 427 13.44 8.06 -2.59
N MET A 428 12.85 7.02 -2.01
CA MET A 428 13.52 6.10 -1.07
C MET A 428 14.12 6.80 0.18
N GLY A 429 13.61 8.00 0.51
CA GLY A 429 13.99 8.74 1.70
C GLY A 429 13.61 8.02 3.00
N ASP A 430 14.43 8.20 4.02
CA ASP A 430 14.20 7.60 5.34
C ASP A 430 12.98 8.22 6.03
N VAL A 431 12.28 7.39 6.81
CA VAL A 431 11.19 7.84 7.68
C VAL A 431 11.77 8.75 8.78
N PRO A 432 11.14 9.91 9.07
CA PRO A 432 11.59 10.77 10.16
C PRO A 432 11.62 10.02 11.50
N HIS A 433 12.54 10.41 12.39
CA HIS A 433 12.59 9.86 13.74
C HIS A 433 11.20 9.95 14.43
N PRO A 434 10.75 8.94 15.20
CA PRO A 434 9.41 8.92 15.79
C PRO A 434 9.02 10.20 16.54
N ASP A 435 9.95 10.79 17.28
CA ASP A 435 9.73 12.04 18.03
C ASP A 435 9.45 13.25 17.12
N MET A 436 9.93 13.23 15.88
CA MET A 436 9.78 14.31 14.91
C MET A 436 8.50 14.21 14.07
N ILE A 437 7.85 13.04 14.02
CA ILE A 437 6.67 12.78 13.17
C ILE A 437 5.57 13.83 13.39
N ARG A 438 5.28 14.17 14.65
CA ARG A 438 4.24 15.18 14.97
C ARG A 438 4.60 16.55 14.39
N ALA A 439 5.83 17.02 14.60
CA ALA A 439 6.28 18.30 14.07
C ALA A 439 6.29 18.29 12.53
N CYS A 440 6.73 17.20 11.90
CA CYS A 440 6.67 16.99 10.45
C CYS A 440 5.23 17.09 9.91
N ILE A 441 4.25 16.47 10.58
CA ILE A 441 2.84 16.54 10.20
C ILE A 441 2.30 17.96 10.30
N VAL A 442 2.63 18.70 11.37
CA VAL A 442 2.21 20.10 11.49
C VAL A 442 2.80 20.93 10.36
N PHE A 443 4.10 20.75 10.05
CA PHE A 443 4.74 21.47 8.96
C PHE A 443 4.08 21.13 7.61
N ALA A 444 3.86 19.85 7.31
CA ALA A 444 3.19 19.41 6.09
C ALA A 444 1.77 19.96 5.98
N HIS A 445 1.01 19.96 7.08
CA HIS A 445 -0.33 20.52 7.16
C HIS A 445 -0.34 22.03 6.84
N ASP A 446 0.56 22.79 7.44
CA ASP A 446 0.63 24.26 7.27
C ASP A 446 0.99 24.68 5.84
N HIS A 447 1.62 23.78 5.07
CA HIS A 447 2.02 23.99 3.69
C HIS A 447 1.16 23.23 2.67
N GLY A 448 0.08 22.58 3.10
CA GLY A 448 -0.85 21.88 2.20
C GLY A 448 -0.30 20.59 1.59
N TRP A 449 0.78 20.02 2.15
CA TRP A 449 1.40 18.79 1.67
C TRP A 449 0.64 17.55 2.16
N ASN A 450 -0.61 17.41 1.72
CA ASN A 450 -1.54 16.39 2.21
C ASN A 450 -1.02 14.96 2.04
N VAL A 451 -0.39 14.65 0.90
CA VAL A 451 0.20 13.32 0.65
C VAL A 451 1.26 12.97 1.69
N ILE A 452 2.10 13.94 2.09
CA ILE A 452 3.10 13.72 3.14
C ILE A 452 2.41 13.55 4.49
N LYS A 453 1.44 14.42 4.78
CA LYS A 453 0.67 14.39 6.03
C LYS A 453 0.04 13.01 6.25
N GLU A 454 -0.72 12.52 5.27
CA GLU A 454 -1.43 11.25 5.32
C GLU A 454 -0.49 10.05 5.44
N ASN A 455 0.66 10.08 4.76
CA ASN A 455 1.67 9.02 4.88
C ASN A 455 2.30 8.99 6.27
N LEU A 456 2.64 10.14 6.85
CA LEU A 456 3.24 10.22 8.19
C LEU A 456 2.28 9.76 9.30
N GLU A 457 0.96 9.82 9.09
CA GLU A 457 -0.01 9.25 10.04
C GLU A 457 0.22 7.74 10.27
N LEU A 458 0.74 7.06 9.26
CA LEU A 458 0.99 5.62 9.30
C LEU A 458 2.23 5.28 10.12
N GLU A 459 3.12 6.24 10.37
CA GLU A 459 4.39 6.03 11.07
C GLU A 459 4.25 6.12 12.60
N PHE A 460 3.06 6.48 13.12
CA PHE A 460 2.83 6.51 14.56
C PHE A 460 2.90 5.14 15.22
N GLU A 461 3.73 5.05 16.25
CA GLU A 461 3.81 3.90 17.14
C GLU A 461 2.55 3.76 18.03
N PRO A 462 2.21 2.53 18.47
CA PRO A 462 1.17 2.30 19.45
C PRO A 462 1.43 3.04 20.77
N PRO A 463 0.43 3.74 21.33
CA PRO A 463 0.59 4.41 22.61
C PRO A 463 0.66 3.38 23.74
N ILE A 464 1.55 3.63 24.70
CA ILE A 464 1.79 2.75 25.85
C ILE A 464 1.26 3.33 27.16
N THR A 465 0.97 4.64 27.21
CA THR A 465 0.38 5.31 28.37
C THR A 465 -0.98 5.96 28.06
N PRO A 466 -1.85 6.19 29.07
CA PRO A 466 -3.14 6.88 28.84
C PRO A 466 -2.95 8.31 28.32
N ASP A 467 -1.91 9.01 28.77
CA ASP A 467 -1.63 10.39 28.35
C ASP A 467 -1.10 10.45 26.91
N GLU A 468 -0.27 9.48 26.48
CA GLU A 468 0.10 9.33 25.07
C GLU A 468 -1.11 9.00 24.19
N TYR A 469 -1.96 8.06 24.62
CA TYR A 469 -3.15 7.67 23.88
C TYR A 469 -4.09 8.86 23.68
N MET A 470 -4.37 9.61 24.76
CA MET A 470 -5.15 10.86 24.68
C MET A 470 -4.46 11.90 23.79
N SER A 471 -3.15 12.06 23.91
CA SER A 471 -2.36 13.00 23.11
C SER A 471 -2.37 12.68 21.62
N GLN A 472 -2.39 11.40 21.24
CA GLN A 472 -2.54 10.99 19.83
C GLN A 472 -3.97 11.25 19.33
N LEU A 473 -4.99 10.95 20.13
CA LEU A 473 -6.40 11.19 19.76
C LEU A 473 -6.70 12.69 19.55
N VAL A 474 -6.27 13.55 20.49
CA VAL A 474 -6.43 15.01 20.39
C VAL A 474 -5.67 15.56 19.18
N PHE A 475 -4.48 15.04 18.91
CA PHE A 475 -3.69 15.45 17.75
C PHE A 475 -4.37 15.04 16.45
N GLY A 476 -4.89 13.81 16.38
CA GLY A 476 -5.66 13.32 15.24
C GLY A 476 -6.92 14.15 14.98
N ASP A 477 -7.68 14.48 16.02
CA ASP A 477 -8.85 15.35 15.90
C ASP A 477 -8.49 16.75 15.40
N LYS A 478 -7.38 17.31 15.88
CA LYS A 478 -6.95 18.67 15.56
C LYS A 478 -6.51 18.83 14.11
N PHE A 479 -5.76 17.85 13.57
CA PHE A 479 -5.18 17.91 12.22
C PHE A 479 -5.92 17.03 11.19
N ASP A 480 -7.09 16.50 11.55
CA ASP A 480 -7.92 15.60 10.73
C ASP A 480 -7.13 14.39 10.21
N LEU A 481 -6.47 13.67 11.12
CA LEU A 481 -5.64 12.51 10.82
C LEU A 481 -6.46 11.23 10.88
N LYS A 482 -7.18 10.93 9.79
CA LYS A 482 -8.20 9.88 9.76
C LYS A 482 -7.63 8.50 10.04
N ASN A 483 -6.44 8.18 9.52
CA ASN A 483 -5.83 6.86 9.73
C ASN A 483 -5.35 6.71 11.17
N LEU A 484 -4.75 7.77 11.74
CA LEU A 484 -4.36 7.78 13.15
C LEU A 484 -5.57 7.58 14.08
N LEU A 485 -6.69 8.26 13.80
CA LEU A 485 -7.92 8.14 14.59
C LEU A 485 -8.55 6.75 14.45
N ARG A 486 -8.73 6.23 13.22
CA ARG A 486 -9.28 4.88 12.96
C ARG A 486 -8.53 3.81 13.75
N VAL A 487 -7.21 3.81 13.66
CA VAL A 487 -6.36 2.84 14.38
C VAL A 487 -6.51 2.99 15.89
N ASN A 488 -6.42 4.21 16.42
CA ASN A 488 -6.46 4.43 17.87
C ASN A 488 -7.83 4.14 18.47
N ILE A 489 -8.92 4.45 17.76
CA ILE A 489 -10.28 4.04 18.14
C ILE A 489 -10.34 2.51 18.21
N GLN A 490 -9.86 1.81 17.17
CA GLN A 490 -9.90 0.35 17.14
C GLN A 490 -9.05 -0.31 18.24
N ARG A 491 -7.94 0.31 18.64
CA ARG A 491 -7.11 -0.18 19.77
C ARG A 491 -7.83 -0.12 21.12
N ALA A 492 -8.85 0.73 21.30
CA ALA A 492 -9.66 0.80 22.53
C ALA A 492 -10.35 -0.54 22.86
N GLU A 493 -10.50 -1.39 21.86
CA GLU A 493 -11.10 -2.70 22.05
C GLU A 493 -10.15 -3.75 22.65
N SER A 494 -8.84 -3.61 22.36
CA SER A 494 -7.84 -4.61 22.71
C SER A 494 -6.63 -3.97 23.40
N SER A 495 -5.58 -3.63 22.65
CA SER A 495 -4.27 -3.23 23.19
C SER A 495 -4.29 -1.97 24.04
N CYS A 496 -5.24 -1.08 23.81
CA CYS A 496 -5.39 0.17 24.56
C CYS A 496 -6.69 0.18 25.39
N ARG A 497 -7.34 -0.98 25.61
CA ARG A 497 -8.59 -1.06 26.37
C ARG A 497 -8.44 -0.51 27.77
N GLU A 498 -7.42 -0.97 28.51
CA GLU A 498 -7.15 -0.48 29.87
C GLU A 498 -6.86 1.02 29.89
N LEU A 499 -6.15 1.54 28.85
CA LEU A 499 -5.88 2.96 28.72
C LEU A 499 -7.17 3.76 28.50
N ALA A 500 -8.06 3.28 27.63
CA ALA A 500 -9.35 3.90 27.34
C ALA A 500 -10.27 3.90 28.58
N GLU A 501 -10.31 2.79 29.34
CA GLU A 501 -11.08 2.68 30.58
C GLU A 501 -10.62 3.69 31.64
N VAL A 502 -9.30 3.91 31.78
CA VAL A 502 -8.74 4.95 32.66
C VAL A 502 -9.18 6.34 32.22
N LEU A 503 -9.09 6.66 30.92
CA LEU A 503 -9.48 7.96 30.39
C LEU A 503 -10.97 8.24 30.59
N GLU A 504 -11.82 7.24 30.37
CA GLU A 504 -13.26 7.39 30.55
C GLU A 504 -13.63 7.55 32.04
N LYS A 505 -13.03 6.76 32.92
CA LYS A 505 -13.22 6.89 34.38
C LYS A 505 -12.89 8.29 34.89
N HIS A 506 -11.89 8.94 34.30
CA HIS A 506 -11.50 10.31 34.63
C HIS A 506 -12.24 11.39 33.81
N GLY A 507 -13.17 11.00 32.93
CA GLY A 507 -13.92 11.91 32.07
C GLY A 507 -13.07 12.67 31.05
N LYS A 508 -11.84 12.22 30.78
CA LYS A 508 -10.90 12.88 29.85
C LYS A 508 -11.36 12.76 28.39
N LEU A 509 -12.09 11.71 28.03
CA LEU A 509 -12.61 11.50 26.67
C LEU A 509 -13.61 12.58 26.21
N LYS A 510 -14.19 13.36 27.14
CA LYS A 510 -15.11 14.47 26.83
C LYS A 510 -14.47 15.62 26.04
N ILE A 511 -13.14 15.69 26.01
CA ILE A 511 -12.37 16.71 25.27
C ILE A 511 -12.34 16.39 23.76
N LEU A 512 -12.55 15.12 23.38
CA LEU A 512 -12.51 14.68 21.99
C LEU A 512 -13.76 15.09 21.22
N LYS A 513 -13.66 15.14 19.89
CA LYS A 513 -14.83 15.30 19.01
C LYS A 513 -15.83 14.16 19.25
N ASP A 514 -17.12 14.45 19.11
CA ASP A 514 -18.20 13.48 19.40
C ASP A 514 -18.02 12.16 18.65
N ARG A 515 -17.71 12.22 17.34
CA ARG A 515 -17.45 11.03 16.51
C ARG A 515 -16.32 10.15 17.07
N THR A 516 -15.23 10.75 17.52
CA THR A 516 -14.06 10.05 18.07
C THR A 516 -14.41 9.41 19.42
N ARG A 517 -15.10 10.16 20.29
CA ARG A 517 -15.57 9.68 21.58
C ARG A 517 -16.55 8.51 21.43
N GLU A 518 -17.56 8.67 20.59
CA GLU A 518 -18.56 7.63 20.29
C GLU A 518 -17.90 6.38 19.72
N GLY A 519 -16.94 6.55 18.80
CA GLY A 519 -16.15 5.44 18.28
C GLY A 519 -15.42 4.67 19.38
N ILE A 520 -14.75 5.35 20.30
CA ILE A 520 -14.06 4.69 21.43
C ILE A 520 -15.05 3.93 22.31
N MET A 521 -16.16 4.57 22.69
CA MET A 521 -17.19 3.97 23.55
C MET A 521 -17.80 2.73 22.90
N ASP A 522 -18.11 2.79 21.61
CA ASP A 522 -18.58 1.64 20.85
C ASP A 522 -17.53 0.52 20.83
N ARG A 523 -16.25 0.83 20.57
CA ARG A 523 -15.18 -0.17 20.55
C ARG A 523 -14.94 -0.84 21.90
N MET A 524 -15.13 -0.14 23.00
CA MET A 524 -15.04 -0.72 24.35
C MET A 524 -16.16 -1.77 24.62
N CYS A 525 -17.27 -1.69 23.88
CA CYS A 525 -18.47 -2.51 24.07
C CYS A 525 -18.73 -3.55 22.95
N SER A 526 -18.16 -3.39 21.76
CA SER A 526 -18.59 -4.11 20.54
C SER A 526 -18.05 -5.54 20.33
N GLY A 527 -17.02 -5.97 21.07
CA GLY A 527 -16.53 -7.37 21.09
C GLY A 527 -15.95 -7.91 19.76
N TRP A 528 -15.60 -7.03 18.82
CA TRP A 528 -14.75 -7.23 17.63
C TRP A 528 -13.34 -7.77 17.93
N GLY A 529 -12.83 -7.60 19.15
CA GLY A 529 -11.46 -7.90 19.53
C GLY A 529 -11.04 -9.32 19.15
N LEU A 530 -9.87 -9.47 18.53
CA LEU A 530 -9.22 -10.76 18.36
C LEU A 530 -8.76 -11.28 19.73
N ASN A 531 -8.78 -12.61 19.93
CA ASN A 531 -8.33 -13.21 21.18
C ASN A 531 -6.91 -12.70 21.52
N PRO A 532 -6.59 -12.38 22.79
CA PRO A 532 -5.35 -11.69 23.16
C PRO A 532 -4.07 -12.43 22.78
N MET A 533 -4.13 -13.74 22.54
CA MET A 533 -3.00 -14.54 22.06
C MET A 533 -2.61 -14.27 20.59
N VAL A 534 -3.48 -13.64 19.79
CA VAL A 534 -3.21 -13.27 18.40
C VAL A 534 -3.51 -11.78 18.25
N ASN A 535 -2.68 -10.95 18.89
CA ASN A 535 -2.83 -9.50 18.91
C ASN A 535 -2.38 -8.86 17.56
N ARG A 536 -3.00 -9.27 16.45
CA ARG A 536 -2.77 -8.68 15.12
C ARG A 536 -3.33 -7.26 15.01
N LEU A 537 -4.28 -6.90 15.88
CA LEU A 537 -4.83 -5.55 16.00
C LEU A 537 -3.82 -4.56 16.59
N SER A 538 -2.99 -4.96 17.56
CA SER A 538 -1.96 -4.07 18.13
C SER A 538 -0.78 -3.86 17.18
N THR A 539 -0.47 -4.86 16.37
CA THR A 539 0.76 -4.93 15.57
C THR A 539 0.57 -4.57 14.09
N ARG A 540 -0.67 -4.36 13.62
CA ARG A 540 -1.01 -4.07 12.21
C ARG A 540 -0.57 -5.15 11.22
N PHE A 541 -0.22 -6.36 11.67
CA PHE A 541 0.24 -7.41 10.76
C PHE A 541 -0.95 -8.10 10.11
N PRO A 542 -1.14 -7.95 8.77
CA PRO A 542 -2.17 -8.68 8.06
C PRO A 542 -1.86 -10.18 8.05
N THR A 543 -2.92 -10.97 7.95
CA THR A 543 -2.83 -12.42 7.75
C THR A 543 -2.28 -12.73 6.37
N THR A 544 -1.47 -13.78 6.26
CA THR A 544 -1.07 -14.35 4.96
C THR A 544 -2.06 -15.44 4.50
N PHE A 545 -2.96 -15.88 5.37
CA PHE A 545 -3.95 -16.92 5.09
C PHE A 545 -5.17 -16.35 4.36
N HIS A 546 -5.06 -16.24 3.03
CA HIS A 546 -6.15 -15.77 2.15
C HIS A 546 -7.14 -16.89 1.77
N HIS A 547 -6.83 -18.15 2.10
CA HIS A 547 -7.73 -19.27 1.90
C HIS A 547 -8.41 -19.65 3.21
N ARG A 548 -9.75 -19.61 3.22
CA ARG A 548 -10.61 -19.89 4.36
C ARG A 548 -11.59 -21.00 4.02
N THR A 549 -11.91 -21.81 5.01
CA THR A 549 -13.03 -22.75 4.96
C THR A 549 -14.07 -22.31 5.96
N VAL A 550 -15.35 -22.34 5.59
CA VAL A 550 -16.46 -21.93 6.46
C VAL A 550 -17.64 -22.89 6.36
N ASN A 551 -18.35 -23.01 7.48
CA ASN A 551 -19.67 -23.62 7.57
C ASN A 551 -20.58 -22.73 8.45
N LEU A 552 -21.74 -23.23 8.88
CA LEU A 552 -22.69 -22.47 9.72
C LEU A 552 -22.19 -22.17 11.15
N GLN A 553 -21.17 -22.87 11.63
CA GLN A 553 -20.73 -22.80 13.03
C GLN A 553 -19.31 -22.26 13.19
N ARG A 554 -18.42 -22.52 12.24
CA ARG A 554 -16.98 -22.25 12.34
C ARG A 554 -16.36 -21.97 10.98
N GLY A 555 -15.31 -21.15 10.99
CA GLY A 555 -14.38 -20.97 9.90
C GLY A 555 -12.94 -21.22 10.34
N LYS A 556 -12.07 -21.56 9.39
CA LYS A 556 -10.64 -21.83 9.64
C LYS A 556 -9.77 -21.37 8.48
N ALA A 557 -8.59 -20.86 8.83
CA ALA A 557 -7.49 -20.66 7.88
C ALA A 557 -7.00 -22.00 7.33
N VAL A 558 -6.80 -22.06 6.02
CA VAL A 558 -6.18 -23.21 5.33
C VAL A 558 -4.73 -22.88 5.04
N VAL A 559 -3.82 -23.73 5.50
CA VAL A 559 -2.42 -23.69 5.08
C VAL A 559 -2.35 -24.37 3.72
N VAL A 560 -2.28 -23.58 2.66
CA VAL A 560 -2.02 -24.13 1.32
C VAL A 560 -0.57 -24.62 1.32
N GLY A 561 -0.37 -25.93 1.14
CA GLY A 561 0.96 -26.51 0.97
C GLY A 561 1.68 -25.91 -0.25
N GLU A 562 3.00 -26.11 -0.34
CA GLU A 562 3.95 -25.50 -1.30
C GLU A 562 3.65 -25.69 -2.81
N GLY A 563 2.45 -26.10 -3.22
CA GLY A 563 2.12 -26.57 -4.57
C GLY A 563 0.98 -25.88 -5.33
N ARG A 564 0.42 -24.74 -4.89
CA ARG A 564 -0.53 -23.95 -5.72
C ARG A 564 0.04 -22.55 -5.98
N ALA A 565 0.32 -22.29 -7.26
CA ALA A 565 0.96 -21.10 -7.84
C ALA A 565 2.28 -20.69 -7.17
N ILE A 566 3.40 -21.20 -7.71
CA ILE A 566 4.74 -20.71 -7.40
C ILE A 566 4.85 -19.32 -8.02
N ASP A 567 4.30 -18.33 -7.34
CA ASP A 567 4.47 -16.95 -7.76
C ASP A 567 5.87 -16.47 -7.37
N THR A 568 6.75 -16.45 -8.36
CA THR A 568 8.05 -15.78 -8.31
C THR A 568 7.87 -14.25 -8.26
N LEU A 569 8.90 -13.52 -7.85
CA LEU A 569 8.95 -12.05 -7.95
C LEU A 569 8.61 -11.54 -9.37
N ASN A 570 8.90 -12.35 -10.39
CA ASN A 570 8.58 -12.07 -11.79
C ASN A 570 7.11 -12.36 -12.16
N SER A 571 6.39 -13.17 -11.38
CA SER A 571 4.95 -13.45 -11.59
C SER A 571 4.04 -12.66 -10.64
N LEU A 572 4.62 -11.83 -9.75
CA LEU A 572 3.91 -10.70 -9.13
C LEU A 572 3.54 -9.60 -10.14
N ALA A 573 3.86 -9.78 -11.43
CA ALA A 573 3.24 -9.01 -12.50
C ALA A 573 1.71 -9.19 -12.37
N SER A 574 1.02 -8.09 -12.02
CA SER A 574 -0.45 -8.05 -11.88
C SER A 574 -1.21 -8.62 -13.08
N GLU A 575 -0.55 -8.75 -14.24
CA GLU A 575 -1.05 -9.37 -15.46
C GLU A 575 -1.61 -10.79 -15.25
N HIS A 576 -1.03 -11.60 -14.37
CA HIS A 576 -1.51 -12.97 -14.12
C HIS A 576 -2.68 -13.05 -13.12
N ALA A 577 -2.82 -12.05 -12.23
CA ALA A 577 -3.90 -12.01 -11.24
C ALA A 577 -5.12 -11.20 -11.71
N PHE A 578 -4.91 -10.22 -12.59
CA PHE A 578 -5.90 -9.20 -12.96
C PHE A 578 -6.00 -8.92 -14.47
N GLY A 579 -5.28 -9.64 -15.33
CA GLY A 579 -5.27 -9.42 -16.79
C GLY A 579 -4.35 -8.28 -17.24
N GLU A 580 -4.05 -8.21 -18.54
CA GLU A 580 -3.26 -7.12 -19.11
C GLU A 580 -3.99 -5.76 -18.94
N ILE A 581 -3.22 -4.70 -18.69
CA ILE A 581 -3.71 -3.32 -18.48
C ILE A 581 -4.58 -2.80 -19.65
N ASN A 582 -4.53 -3.44 -20.81
CA ASN A 582 -5.32 -3.09 -22.00
C ASN A 582 -6.81 -3.47 -21.92
N GLU A 583 -7.30 -4.09 -20.84
CA GLU A 583 -8.73 -4.35 -20.62
C GLU A 583 -9.43 -3.33 -19.70
N LEU A 584 -8.73 -2.27 -19.26
CA LEU A 584 -9.39 -1.08 -18.71
C LEU A 584 -9.88 -0.22 -19.87
N ILE A 585 -11.17 -0.38 -20.16
CA ILE A 585 -11.99 0.41 -21.09
C ILE A 585 -11.39 1.79 -21.35
N VAL A 586 -10.73 1.94 -22.49
CA VAL A 586 -10.58 3.24 -23.14
C VAL A 586 -12.00 3.64 -23.54
N LEU A 587 -12.59 4.57 -22.80
CA LEU A 587 -13.73 5.31 -23.31
C LEU A 587 -13.19 6.17 -24.47
N ASP A 588 -13.78 6.00 -25.66
CA ASP A 588 -13.58 6.86 -26.83
C ASP A 588 -13.72 8.35 -26.51
#